data_AF-A0A257UUW3-F1
#
_entry.id   AF-A0A257UUW3-F1
#
_cell.length_a   1.000
_cell.length_b   1.000
_cell.length_c   1.000
_cell.angle_alpha   90.00
_cell.angle_beta   90.00
_cell.angle_gamma   90.00
#
_symmetry.space_group_name_H-M   'P 1'
#
loop_
_entity.id
_entity.type
_entity.pdbx_description
1 polymer ?
#
loop_
_entity_poly.entity_id
_entity_poly.type
_entity_poly.pdbx_seq_one_letter_code
_entity_poly.pdbx_strand_id
1 'polypeptide(L)'
;MKAILGRLSELGLREISKLLTAAGAEGVLEVDGPGGAARVAFKNGHLAGEVSPALLMAYSVRSGTYCFRPGGAGPVAEWLPQEEFFARLDAEAKTAKAGSPTRSDVMRGSGSSGTGDPLAELRDSLAQIPIPFGAARILIAAADPRPYRTLIPVWRQRGWEVVLDDAPRWPEGPAPRLVVEHLPMTATLAGQDKSWLALAKRAAARRPPVPVLWVGGLGDPWLRHEAIVAGVEFMLPAPAGDAGETARWFRDDLTLLADRFLSRRGESGVG
;
A
#
# COMPACT_ATOMS: atom_id res chain seq x y z
N MET A 1 -6.00 9.56 -19.29
CA MET A 1 -5.32 9.64 -17.97
C MET A 1 -6.40 9.50 -16.92
N LYS A 2 -6.30 8.55 -15.97
CA LYS A 2 -7.34 8.33 -14.95
C LYS A 2 -7.13 9.31 -13.79
N ALA A 3 -8.23 9.86 -13.28
CA ALA A 3 -8.21 10.68 -12.06
C ALA A 3 -8.11 9.77 -10.84
N ILE A 4 -7.41 10.22 -9.80
CA ILE A 4 -7.31 9.53 -8.51
C ILE A 4 -8.34 10.16 -7.58
N LEU A 5 -9.28 9.35 -7.09
CA LEU A 5 -10.39 9.79 -6.25
C LEU A 5 -10.25 9.21 -4.85
N GLY A 6 -10.67 9.93 -3.82
CA GLY A 6 -10.70 9.39 -2.47
C GLY A 6 -11.34 10.32 -1.45
N ARG A 7 -11.29 9.94 -0.18
CA ARG A 7 -11.83 10.72 0.94
C ARG A 7 -10.71 11.31 1.79
N LEU A 8 -10.88 12.56 2.24
CA LEU A 8 -9.92 13.22 3.11
C LEU A 8 -9.82 12.59 4.50
N SER A 9 -10.88 11.88 4.92
CA SER A 9 -10.92 11.12 6.17
C SER A 9 -9.93 9.95 6.16
N GLU A 10 -9.69 9.38 4.98
CA GLU A 10 -8.77 8.26 4.77
C GLU A 10 -7.35 8.78 4.53
N LEU A 11 -7.20 9.83 3.72
CA LEU A 11 -5.92 10.40 3.35
C LEU A 11 -5.99 11.94 3.38
N GLY A 12 -5.35 12.55 4.37
CA GLY A 12 -5.34 14.00 4.50
C GLY A 12 -4.46 14.69 3.46
N LEU A 13 -4.59 16.01 3.36
CA LEU A 13 -3.93 16.81 2.32
C LEU A 13 -2.40 16.68 2.34
N ARG A 14 -1.80 16.53 3.53
CA ARG A 14 -0.35 16.29 3.71
C ARG A 14 0.08 14.89 3.30
N GLU A 15 -0.74 13.88 3.57
CA GLU A 15 -0.43 12.52 3.12
C GLU A 15 -0.57 12.42 1.58
N ILE A 16 -1.61 13.04 1.00
CA ILE A 16 -1.79 13.15 -0.46
C ILE A 16 -0.57 13.84 -1.09
N SER A 17 -0.13 14.99 -0.57
CA SER A 17 1.00 15.72 -1.14
C SER A 17 2.30 14.92 -1.11
N LYS A 18 2.59 14.22 -0.01
CA LYS A 18 3.77 13.35 0.10
C LYS A 18 3.75 12.24 -0.94
N LEU A 19 2.59 11.61 -1.15
CA LEU A 19 2.42 10.55 -2.14
C LEU A 19 2.60 11.06 -3.57
N LEU A 20 1.99 12.20 -3.90
CA LEU A 20 2.14 12.82 -5.22
C LEU A 20 3.58 13.26 -5.50
N THR A 21 4.26 13.81 -4.50
CA THR A 21 5.68 14.19 -4.60
C THR A 21 6.57 12.96 -4.79
N ALA A 22 6.37 11.88 -4.01
CA ALA A 22 7.13 10.65 -4.15
C ALA A 22 6.93 9.98 -5.52
N ALA A 23 5.74 10.12 -6.11
CA ALA A 23 5.42 9.62 -7.44
C ALA A 23 5.91 10.53 -8.58
N GLY A 24 6.51 11.70 -8.29
CA GLY A 24 6.87 12.69 -9.31
C GLY A 24 5.67 13.18 -10.11
N ALA A 25 4.49 13.22 -9.50
CA ALA A 25 3.24 13.53 -10.19
C ALA A 25 3.08 15.03 -10.42
N GLU A 26 2.62 15.38 -11.62
CA GLU A 26 2.17 16.73 -11.97
C GLU A 26 0.66 16.70 -12.27
N GLY A 27 -0.09 17.68 -11.77
CA GLY A 27 -1.54 17.71 -11.95
C GLY A 27 -2.27 18.67 -11.03
N VAL A 28 -3.60 18.56 -10.99
CA VAL A 28 -4.47 19.38 -10.15
C VAL A 28 -5.24 18.49 -9.20
N LEU A 29 -5.14 18.77 -7.90
CA LEU A 29 -5.97 18.21 -6.85
C LEU A 29 -7.18 19.11 -6.63
N GLU A 30 -8.36 18.59 -6.94
CA GLU A 30 -9.63 19.20 -6.61
C GLU A 30 -10.11 18.59 -5.29
N VAL A 31 -10.49 19.44 -4.34
CA VAL A 31 -10.95 19.05 -3.02
C VAL A 31 -12.37 19.57 -2.86
N ASP A 32 -13.31 18.71 -2.50
CA ASP A 32 -14.70 19.09 -2.28
C ASP A 32 -15.13 18.66 -0.88
N GLY A 33 -15.57 19.62 -0.07
CA GLY A 33 -15.89 19.37 1.33
C GLY A 33 -16.94 20.33 1.86
N PRO A 34 -17.28 20.23 3.16
CA PRO A 34 -18.33 21.04 3.78
C PRO A 34 -18.05 22.56 3.73
N GLY A 35 -16.81 22.97 3.43
CA GLY A 35 -16.41 24.37 3.25
C GLY A 35 -16.46 24.84 1.79
N GLY A 36 -16.89 23.99 0.85
CA GLY A 36 -16.89 24.23 -0.59
C GLY A 36 -15.74 23.53 -1.32
N ALA A 37 -15.59 23.85 -2.60
CA ALA A 37 -14.55 23.29 -3.46
C ALA A 37 -13.27 24.14 -3.42
N ALA A 38 -12.11 23.48 -3.39
CA ALA A 38 -10.79 24.08 -3.49
C ALA A 38 -9.93 23.34 -4.52
N ARG A 39 -8.93 24.03 -5.07
CA ARG A 39 -8.02 23.45 -6.07
C ARG A 39 -6.58 23.75 -5.72
N VAL A 40 -5.73 22.73 -5.79
CA VAL A 40 -4.30 22.84 -5.55
C VAL A 40 -3.56 22.15 -6.68
N ALA A 41 -2.72 22.90 -7.38
CA ALA A 41 -1.83 22.40 -8.42
C ALA A 41 -0.57 21.80 -7.79
N PHE A 42 -0.06 20.73 -8.41
CA PHE A 42 1.11 19.98 -7.99
C PHE A 42 2.12 19.88 -9.12
N LYS A 43 3.39 20.11 -8.80
CA LYS A 43 4.52 19.93 -9.71
C LYS A 43 5.81 19.67 -8.95
N ASN A 44 6.38 18.46 -9.07
CA ASN A 44 7.71 18.12 -8.54
C ASN A 44 7.97 18.62 -7.11
N GLY A 45 7.08 18.29 -6.16
CA GLY A 45 7.21 18.70 -4.76
C GLY A 45 6.87 20.16 -4.46
N HIS A 46 6.38 20.89 -5.45
CA HIS A 46 5.84 22.24 -5.29
C HIS A 46 4.32 22.21 -5.40
N LEU A 47 3.68 23.05 -4.59
CA LEU A 47 2.25 23.27 -4.58
C LEU A 47 1.95 24.71 -4.96
N ALA A 48 0.86 24.88 -5.68
CA ALA A 48 0.37 26.19 -6.07
C ALA A 48 -1.15 26.21 -5.96
N GLY A 49 -1.71 27.17 -5.24
CA GLY A 49 -3.13 27.22 -4.99
C GLY A 49 -3.49 28.34 -4.03
N GLU A 50 -4.71 28.83 -4.14
CA GLU A 50 -5.23 29.84 -3.22
C GLU A 50 -5.56 29.18 -1.88
N VAL A 51 -5.07 29.77 -0.78
CA VAL A 51 -5.44 29.36 0.58
C VAL A 51 -6.85 29.87 0.85
N SER A 52 -7.85 29.08 0.45
CA SER A 52 -9.26 29.40 0.65
C SER A 52 -9.80 28.80 1.95
N PRO A 53 -10.90 29.33 2.51
CA PRO A 53 -11.58 28.73 3.66
C PRO A 53 -11.97 27.26 3.44
N ALA A 54 -12.35 26.91 2.20
CA ALA A 54 -12.63 25.53 1.79
C ALA A 54 -11.41 24.62 1.96
N LEU A 55 -10.23 25.09 1.52
CA LEU A 55 -8.99 24.35 1.64
C LEU A 55 -8.54 24.20 3.09
N LEU A 56 -8.69 25.26 3.90
CA LEU A 56 -8.36 25.24 5.33
C LEU A 56 -9.25 24.27 6.12
N MET A 57 -10.55 24.24 5.81
CA MET A 57 -11.48 23.28 6.40
C MET A 57 -11.15 21.84 6.00
N ALA A 58 -10.90 21.60 4.71
CA ALA A 58 -10.48 20.30 4.21
C ALA A 58 -9.19 19.81 4.88
N TYR A 59 -8.21 20.71 5.04
CA TYR A 59 -6.94 20.44 5.71
C TYR A 59 -7.12 20.13 7.21
N SER A 60 -7.97 20.89 7.91
CA SER A 60 -8.10 20.81 9.37
C SER A 60 -9.06 19.71 9.85
N VAL A 61 -10.18 19.53 9.16
CA VAL A 61 -11.27 18.62 9.58
C VAL A 61 -11.10 17.25 8.93
N ARG A 62 -10.29 17.13 7.87
CA ARG A 62 -10.13 15.89 7.08
C ARG A 62 -11.48 15.34 6.62
N SER A 63 -12.41 16.22 6.27
CA SER A 63 -13.76 15.87 5.82
C SER A 63 -13.96 16.39 4.40
N GLY A 64 -14.52 15.54 3.55
CA GLY A 64 -14.68 15.80 2.12
C GLY A 64 -14.05 14.72 1.25
N THR A 65 -14.13 14.93 -0.06
CA THR A 65 -13.56 14.09 -1.10
C THR A 65 -12.47 14.84 -1.84
N TYR A 66 -11.58 14.11 -2.50
CA TYR A 66 -10.58 14.68 -3.39
C TYR A 66 -10.58 13.96 -4.74
N CYS A 67 -10.19 14.69 -5.78
CA CYS A 67 -10.01 14.22 -7.13
C CYS A 67 -8.71 14.81 -7.67
N PHE A 68 -7.66 14.01 -7.76
CA PHE A 68 -6.42 14.39 -8.44
C PHE A 68 -6.51 14.04 -9.91
N ARG A 69 -6.29 15.02 -10.79
CA ARG A 69 -6.20 14.84 -12.23
C ARG A 69 -4.74 15.01 -12.66
N PRO A 70 -4.04 13.92 -13.02
CA PRO A 70 -2.70 14.02 -13.56
C PRO A 70 -2.70 14.77 -14.90
N GLY A 71 -1.69 15.60 -15.14
CA GLY A 71 -1.56 16.40 -16.36
C GLY A 71 -0.94 17.78 -16.10
N GLY A 72 -0.96 18.64 -17.13
CA GLY A 72 -0.46 20.01 -16.99
C GLY A 72 -1.32 20.82 -16.03
N ALA A 73 -0.72 21.36 -14.97
CA ALA A 73 -1.40 22.12 -13.92
C ALA A 73 -1.95 23.51 -14.37
N GLY A 74 -1.82 23.86 -15.65
CA GLY A 74 -2.17 25.17 -16.19
C GLY A 74 -1.21 26.29 -15.72
N PRO A 75 -1.44 27.55 -16.14
CA PRO A 75 -0.69 28.68 -15.62
C PRO A 75 -1.09 28.95 -14.18
N VAL A 76 -0.12 28.88 -13.25
CA VAL A 76 -0.31 29.19 -11.84
C VAL A 76 0.61 30.33 -11.42
N ALA A 77 0.10 31.24 -10.61
CA ALA A 77 0.76 32.51 -10.28
C ALA A 77 2.02 32.34 -9.42
N GLU A 78 2.03 31.39 -8.49
CA GLU A 78 3.13 31.21 -7.54
C GLU A 78 3.25 29.74 -7.12
N TRP A 79 4.45 29.17 -7.24
CA TRP A 79 4.77 27.82 -6.80
C TRP A 79 5.57 27.87 -5.51
N LEU A 80 5.08 27.20 -4.47
CA LEU A 80 5.75 27.13 -3.18
C LEU A 80 6.26 25.70 -2.92
N PRO A 81 7.44 25.55 -2.29
CA PRO A 81 7.85 24.27 -1.74
C PRO A 81 6.78 23.70 -0.80
N GLN A 82 6.64 22.37 -0.79
CA GLN A 82 5.57 21.71 -0.03
C GLN A 82 5.50 22.14 1.45
N GLU A 83 6.65 22.18 2.12
CA GLU A 83 6.71 22.58 3.54
C GLU A 83 6.27 24.03 3.77
N GLU A 84 6.63 24.93 2.84
CA GLU A 84 6.27 26.35 2.93
C GLU A 84 4.77 26.57 2.68
N PHE A 85 4.20 25.86 1.70
CA PHE A 85 2.76 25.89 1.43
C PHE A 85 1.94 25.44 2.65
N PHE A 86 2.36 24.34 3.31
CA PHE A 86 1.67 23.88 4.51
C PHE A 86 1.93 24.75 5.73
N ALA A 87 3.12 25.35 5.86
CA ALA A 87 3.37 26.32 6.92
C ALA A 87 2.43 27.53 6.80
N ARG A 88 2.13 27.97 5.57
CA ARG A 88 1.13 29.02 5.31
C ARG A 88 -0.29 28.57 5.69
N LEU A 89 -0.69 27.34 5.34
CA LEU A 89 -1.98 26.77 5.76
C LEU A 89 -2.10 26.68 7.30
N ASP A 90 -1.03 26.29 8.00
CA ASP A 90 -1.02 26.21 9.46
C ASP A 90 -1.10 27.59 10.11
N ALA A 91 -0.43 28.60 9.55
CA ALA A 91 -0.52 29.97 10.02
C ALA A 91 -1.95 30.51 9.89
N GLU A 92 -2.59 30.28 8.74
CA GLU A 92 -3.96 30.74 8.46
C GLU A 92 -5.02 29.97 9.26
N ALA A 93 -4.81 28.67 9.50
CA ALA A 93 -5.68 27.88 10.38
C ALA A 93 -5.60 28.33 11.84
N LYS A 94 -4.43 28.83 12.29
CA LYS A 94 -4.25 29.38 13.63
C LYS A 94 -4.89 30.76 13.77
N THR A 95 -4.80 31.62 12.76
CA THR A 95 -5.48 32.94 12.76
C THR A 95 -7.00 32.78 12.71
N ALA A 96 -7.53 31.85 11.91
CA ALA A 96 -8.96 31.54 11.86
C ALA A 96 -9.53 31.05 13.21
N LYS A 97 -8.74 30.28 13.98
CA LYS A 97 -9.12 29.85 15.34
C LYS A 97 -9.03 30.98 16.37
N ALA A 98 -8.09 31.90 16.22
CA ALA A 98 -7.93 33.06 17.09
C ALA A 98 -8.97 34.16 16.84
N GLY A 99 -9.58 34.20 15.65
CA GLY A 99 -10.59 35.18 15.25
C GLY A 99 -12.04 34.84 15.61
N SER A 100 -12.31 33.72 16.29
CA SER A 100 -13.67 33.37 16.73
C SER A 100 -13.99 34.07 18.06
N PRO A 101 -14.87 35.10 18.09
CA PRO A 101 -15.28 35.71 19.34
C PRO A 101 -16.24 34.74 20.04
N THR A 102 -15.80 34.26 21.19
CA THR A 102 -16.61 33.52 22.16
C THR A 102 -17.87 34.31 22.49
N ARG A 103 -19.02 33.85 22.01
CA ARG A 103 -20.31 34.14 22.63
C ARG A 103 -20.76 32.89 23.36
N SER A 104 -20.23 32.74 24.57
CA SER A 104 -20.80 31.91 25.61
C SER A 104 -22.19 32.45 25.93
N ASP A 105 -23.25 31.70 25.62
CA ASP A 105 -24.25 31.37 26.64
C ASP A 105 -25.32 30.37 26.14
N VAL A 106 -25.77 29.55 27.09
CA VAL A 106 -27.05 28.81 27.18
C VAL A 106 -27.11 27.32 26.75
N MET A 107 -27.24 26.49 27.81
CA MET A 107 -28.06 25.26 28.00
C MET A 107 -27.54 23.87 27.56
N ARG A 108 -26.83 23.24 28.50
CA ARG A 108 -27.23 22.05 29.27
C ARG A 108 -28.47 21.27 28.76
N GLY A 109 -28.24 20.02 28.30
CA GLY A 109 -29.20 18.91 28.21
C GLY A 109 -28.45 17.58 28.06
N SER A 110 -28.09 16.93 29.17
CA SER A 110 -28.66 15.65 29.64
C SER A 110 -28.69 14.49 28.63
N GLY A 111 -27.63 13.67 28.69
CA GLY A 111 -27.67 12.20 28.81
C GLY A 111 -28.48 11.36 27.81
N SER A 112 -27.77 10.54 27.04
CA SER A 112 -28.15 9.13 26.91
C SER A 112 -26.90 8.27 26.69
N SER A 113 -26.58 7.49 27.71
CA SER A 113 -25.65 6.36 27.72
C SER A 113 -26.06 5.30 26.70
N GLY A 114 -25.12 4.99 25.81
CA GLY A 114 -25.15 3.87 24.88
C GLY A 114 -23.72 3.59 24.43
N THR A 115 -22.85 3.25 25.37
CA THR A 115 -21.47 2.82 25.09
C THR A 115 -21.47 1.40 24.56
N GLY A 116 -21.88 1.21 23.31
CA GLY A 116 -21.24 0.21 22.45
C GLY A 116 -19.89 0.80 22.02
N ASP A 117 -18.80 0.04 22.13
CA ASP A 117 -17.51 0.51 21.64
C ASP A 117 -17.64 0.77 20.12
N PRO A 118 -17.65 2.03 19.67
CA PRO A 118 -17.88 2.34 18.27
C PRO A 118 -16.77 1.77 17.38
N LEU A 119 -15.59 1.49 17.94
CA LEU A 119 -14.52 0.79 17.23
C LEU A 119 -14.79 -0.71 17.10
N ALA A 120 -15.47 -1.33 18.07
CA ALA A 120 -15.89 -2.73 17.99
C ALA A 120 -17.02 -2.91 16.97
N GLU A 121 -18.03 -2.03 16.99
CA GLU A 121 -19.10 -2.04 15.98
C GLU A 121 -18.57 -1.72 14.58
N LEU A 122 -17.60 -0.80 14.46
CA LEU A 122 -16.92 -0.54 13.19
C LEU A 122 -16.06 -1.72 12.73
N ARG A 123 -15.37 -2.43 13.64
CA ARG A 123 -14.61 -3.65 13.30
C ARG A 123 -15.52 -4.79 12.84
N ASP A 124 -16.64 -5.01 13.53
CA ASP A 124 -17.61 -6.04 13.16
C ASP A 124 -18.34 -5.68 11.85
N SER A 125 -18.61 -4.39 11.62
CA SER A 125 -19.16 -3.90 10.36
C SER A 125 -18.16 -4.02 9.20
N LEU A 126 -16.87 -3.70 9.43
CA LEU A 126 -15.80 -3.85 8.44
C LEU A 126 -15.50 -5.32 8.11
N ALA A 127 -15.68 -6.24 9.07
CA ALA A 127 -15.56 -7.68 8.83
C ALA A 127 -16.69 -8.24 7.95
N GLN A 128 -17.83 -7.55 7.87
CA GLN A 128 -19.01 -7.96 7.09
C GLN A 128 -19.12 -7.28 5.73
N ILE A 129 -18.34 -6.22 5.46
CA ILE A 129 -18.29 -5.57 4.15
C ILE A 129 -17.40 -6.44 3.23
N PRO A 130 -17.96 -7.05 2.16
CA PRO A 130 -17.13 -7.72 1.17
C PRO A 130 -16.31 -6.64 0.46
N ILE A 131 -14.99 -6.62 0.71
CA ILE A 131 -14.07 -5.72 0.03
C ILE A 131 -14.17 -6.06 -1.47
N PRO A 132 -14.60 -5.13 -2.33
CA PRO A 132 -14.89 -5.44 -3.73
C PRO A 132 -13.61 -5.43 -4.57
N PHE A 133 -12.56 -6.12 -4.14
CA PHE A 133 -11.43 -6.60 -4.95
C PHE A 133 -10.86 -7.79 -4.16
N GLY A 134 -10.86 -9.00 -4.71
CA GLY A 134 -10.35 -10.17 -4.00
C GLY A 134 -8.91 -9.89 -3.56
N ALA A 135 -8.66 -9.90 -2.25
CA ALA A 135 -7.32 -9.71 -1.68
C ALA A 135 -6.34 -10.58 -2.48
N ALA A 136 -5.27 -9.96 -3.01
CA ALA A 136 -4.28 -10.71 -3.77
C ALA A 136 -3.71 -11.81 -2.87
N ARG A 137 -4.05 -13.07 -3.18
CA ARG A 137 -3.63 -14.22 -2.39
C ARG A 137 -2.20 -14.57 -2.73
N ILE A 138 -1.30 -14.48 -1.77
CA ILE A 138 0.12 -14.79 -1.91
C ILE A 138 0.42 -16.06 -1.12
N LEU A 139 1.00 -17.05 -1.79
CA LEU A 139 1.56 -18.23 -1.15
C LEU A 139 3.03 -17.99 -0.85
N ILE A 140 3.45 -18.21 0.38
CA ILE A 140 4.86 -18.29 0.77
C ILE A 140 5.11 -19.74 1.22
N ALA A 141 5.78 -20.53 0.38
CA ALA A 141 6.31 -21.83 0.75
C ALA A 141 7.76 -21.63 1.19
N ALA A 142 8.05 -21.80 2.48
CA ALA A 142 9.35 -21.47 3.04
C ALA A 142 9.81 -22.48 4.08
N ALA A 143 10.94 -23.15 3.82
CA ALA A 143 11.56 -24.04 4.80
C ALA A 143 11.97 -23.30 6.09
N ASP A 144 12.38 -22.03 5.96
CA ASP A 144 12.57 -21.12 7.10
C ASP A 144 11.52 -20.00 7.08
N PRO A 145 10.54 -20.02 8.00
CA PRO A 145 9.50 -19.00 8.07
C PRO A 145 9.95 -17.70 8.76
N ARG A 146 11.09 -17.70 9.46
CA ARG A 146 11.51 -16.56 10.31
C ARG A 146 11.61 -15.23 9.55
N PRO A 147 12.20 -15.15 8.34
CA PRO A 147 12.30 -13.90 7.59
C PRO A 147 10.94 -13.25 7.27
N TYR A 148 9.87 -14.04 7.23
CA TYR A 148 8.53 -13.61 6.85
C TYR A 148 7.67 -13.16 8.03
N ARG A 149 8.06 -13.48 9.27
CA ARG A 149 7.25 -13.17 10.48
C ARG A 149 6.94 -11.69 10.61
N THR A 150 7.88 -10.82 10.28
CA THR A 150 7.70 -9.35 10.31
C THR A 150 7.13 -8.80 9.01
N LEU A 151 7.23 -9.54 7.91
CA LEU A 151 6.73 -9.13 6.60
C LEU A 151 5.23 -9.35 6.43
N ILE A 152 4.73 -10.51 6.89
CA ILE A 152 3.32 -10.91 6.75
C ILE A 152 2.36 -9.86 7.32
N PRO A 153 2.58 -9.29 8.53
CA PRO A 153 1.72 -8.21 9.04
C PRO A 153 1.69 -6.99 8.12
N VAL A 154 2.82 -6.60 7.54
CA VAL A 154 2.95 -5.46 6.62
C VAL A 154 2.18 -5.72 5.32
N TRP A 155 2.31 -6.94 4.77
CA TRP A 155 1.57 -7.34 3.57
C TRP A 155 0.06 -7.45 3.81
N ARG A 156 -0.35 -7.91 5.00
CA ARG A 156 -1.77 -7.92 5.39
C ARG A 156 -2.34 -6.51 5.53
N GLN A 157 -1.58 -5.56 6.07
CA GLN A 157 -1.96 -4.14 6.13
C GLN A 157 -2.15 -3.53 4.74
N ARG A 158 -1.48 -4.05 3.71
CA ARG A 158 -1.68 -3.68 2.30
C ARG A 158 -2.90 -4.34 1.65
N GLY A 159 -3.65 -5.16 2.38
CA GLY A 159 -4.83 -5.86 1.88
C GLY A 159 -4.52 -7.17 1.16
N TRP A 160 -3.32 -7.74 1.30
CA TRP A 160 -2.98 -9.04 0.71
C TRP A 160 -3.32 -10.19 1.65
N GLU A 161 -3.86 -11.27 1.09
CA GLU A 161 -4.08 -12.52 1.83
C GLU A 161 -2.80 -13.34 1.74
N VAL A 162 -2.08 -13.50 2.85
CA VAL A 162 -0.82 -14.25 2.86
C VAL A 162 -0.99 -15.60 3.55
N VAL A 163 -0.73 -16.66 2.78
CA VAL A 163 -0.67 -18.05 3.24
C VAL A 163 0.80 -18.43 3.38
N LEU A 164 1.22 -18.75 4.61
CA LEU A 164 2.57 -19.23 4.88
C LEU A 164 2.53 -20.75 5.12
N ASP A 165 3.42 -21.45 4.44
CA ASP A 165 3.57 -22.89 4.49
C ASP A 165 5.04 -23.26 4.69
N ASP A 166 5.31 -24.31 5.44
CA ASP A 166 6.67 -24.79 5.69
C ASP A 166 7.16 -25.80 4.63
N ALA A 167 6.28 -26.18 3.69
CA ALA A 167 6.55 -27.11 2.61
C ALA A 167 6.13 -26.55 1.24
N PRO A 168 6.79 -27.00 0.13
CA PRO A 168 6.42 -26.62 -1.23
C PRO A 168 5.16 -27.36 -1.68
N ARG A 169 4.01 -26.95 -1.16
CA ARG A 169 2.70 -27.49 -1.55
C ARG A 169 1.81 -26.39 -2.11
N TRP A 170 1.02 -26.78 -3.11
CA TRP A 170 -0.02 -25.90 -3.64
C TRP A 170 -1.16 -25.80 -2.61
N PRO A 171 -1.63 -24.60 -2.27
CA PRO A 171 -2.63 -24.43 -1.22
C PRO A 171 -3.98 -24.98 -1.65
N GLU A 172 -4.75 -25.42 -0.66
CA GLU A 172 -6.17 -25.72 -0.85
C GLU A 172 -6.95 -24.40 -1.06
N GLY A 173 -8.03 -24.46 -1.84
CA GLY A 173 -8.88 -23.31 -2.13
C GLY A 173 -8.46 -22.48 -3.37
N PRO A 174 -8.75 -21.16 -3.39
CA PRO A 174 -8.50 -20.30 -4.55
C PRO A 174 -7.03 -20.26 -4.95
N ALA A 175 -6.73 -20.27 -6.25
CA ALA A 175 -5.35 -20.21 -6.71
C ALA A 175 -4.66 -18.91 -6.23
N PRO A 176 -3.43 -18.97 -5.69
CA PRO A 176 -2.66 -17.78 -5.38
C PRO A 176 -2.36 -17.00 -6.66
N ARG A 177 -2.16 -15.69 -6.49
CA ARG A 177 -1.79 -14.72 -7.52
C ARG A 177 -0.28 -14.49 -7.60
N LEU A 178 0.44 -14.91 -6.57
CA LEU A 178 1.89 -14.93 -6.47
C LEU A 178 2.32 -16.10 -5.58
N VAL A 179 3.40 -16.78 -5.98
CA VAL A 179 4.07 -17.79 -5.15
C VAL A 179 5.47 -17.30 -4.82
N VAL A 180 5.86 -17.38 -3.55
CA VAL A 180 7.22 -17.20 -3.07
C VAL A 180 7.72 -18.56 -2.59
N GLU A 181 8.78 -19.06 -3.21
CA GLU A 181 9.44 -20.32 -2.83
C GLU A 181 10.77 -20.01 -2.17
N HIS A 182 10.91 -20.33 -0.88
CA HIS A 182 12.14 -20.14 -0.13
C HIS A 182 12.75 -21.48 0.26
N LEU A 183 13.84 -21.78 -0.44
CA LEU A 183 14.57 -23.01 -0.28
C LEU A 183 15.26 -23.08 1.09
N PRO A 184 15.45 -24.29 1.64
CA PRO A 184 16.32 -24.50 2.78
C PRO A 184 17.76 -24.04 2.51
N MET A 185 18.44 -23.48 3.52
CA MET A 185 19.80 -22.93 3.42
C MET A 185 20.88 -23.94 3.04
N THR A 186 20.61 -25.25 3.05
CA THR A 186 21.57 -26.26 2.64
C THR A 186 21.83 -26.13 1.14
N ALA A 187 23.11 -25.88 0.78
CA ALA A 187 23.56 -25.60 -0.58
C ALA A 187 23.22 -26.66 -1.64
N THR A 188 22.70 -27.82 -1.23
CA THR A 188 22.21 -28.89 -2.10
C THR A 188 20.80 -29.29 -1.68
N LEU A 189 19.84 -29.22 -2.59
CA LEU A 189 18.49 -29.75 -2.41
C LEU A 189 18.44 -31.28 -2.58
N ALA A 190 19.45 -32.02 -2.11
CA ALA A 190 19.57 -33.45 -2.36
C ALA A 190 18.31 -34.21 -1.91
N GLY A 191 17.47 -34.61 -2.86
CA GLY A 191 16.19 -35.32 -2.63
C GLY A 191 14.95 -34.45 -2.42
N GLN A 192 15.08 -33.11 -2.31
CA GLN A 192 13.95 -32.17 -2.21
C GLN A 192 13.79 -31.27 -3.44
N ASP A 193 14.80 -31.20 -4.31
CA ASP A 193 14.82 -30.48 -5.58
C ASP A 193 13.52 -30.65 -6.39
N LYS A 194 13.04 -31.90 -6.46
CA LYS A 194 11.84 -32.24 -7.23
C LYS A 194 10.56 -31.61 -6.67
N SER A 195 10.40 -31.49 -5.35
CA SER A 195 9.15 -30.95 -4.77
C SER A 195 9.07 -29.44 -4.92
N TRP A 196 10.18 -28.72 -4.71
CA TRP A 196 10.27 -27.28 -4.95
C TRP A 196 10.07 -26.95 -6.44
N LEU A 197 10.82 -27.60 -7.34
CA LEU A 197 10.64 -27.41 -8.79
C LEU A 197 9.24 -27.79 -9.28
N ALA A 198 8.59 -28.78 -8.66
CA ALA A 198 7.21 -29.15 -9.01
C ALA A 198 6.20 -28.05 -8.67
N LEU A 199 6.40 -27.31 -7.58
CA LEU A 199 5.53 -26.19 -7.23
C LEU A 199 5.65 -25.07 -8.28
N ALA A 200 6.87 -24.73 -8.69
CA ALA A 200 7.12 -23.74 -9.73
C ALA A 200 6.51 -24.15 -11.08
N LYS A 201 6.74 -25.40 -11.51
CA LYS A 201 6.13 -25.97 -12.73
C LYS A 201 4.60 -25.92 -12.68
N ARG A 202 4.01 -26.22 -11.51
CA ARG A 202 2.56 -26.16 -11.31
C ARG A 202 2.03 -24.74 -11.40
N ALA A 203 2.75 -23.75 -10.86
CA ALA A 203 2.41 -22.33 -10.97
C ALA A 203 2.44 -21.86 -12.43
N ALA A 204 3.48 -22.22 -13.18
CA ALA A 204 3.63 -21.91 -14.60
C ALA A 204 2.54 -22.55 -15.47
N ALA A 205 2.07 -23.76 -15.12
CA ALA A 205 1.02 -24.46 -15.85
C ALA A 205 -0.40 -23.90 -15.62
N ARG A 206 -0.59 -22.93 -14.71
CA ARG A 206 -1.90 -22.30 -14.48
C ARG A 206 -2.32 -21.41 -15.66
N ARG A 207 -3.62 -21.12 -15.74
CA ARG A 207 -4.17 -20.16 -16.71
C ARG A 207 -4.99 -19.09 -15.97
N PRO A 208 -4.53 -17.82 -15.93
CA PRO A 208 -3.20 -17.38 -16.36
C PRO A 208 -2.08 -18.03 -15.52
N PRO A 209 -0.83 -18.12 -16.03
CA PRO A 209 0.31 -18.59 -15.23
C PRO A 209 0.41 -17.77 -13.94
N VAL A 210 0.84 -18.39 -12.84
CA VAL A 210 1.08 -17.71 -11.56
C VAL A 210 2.58 -17.43 -11.45
N PRO A 211 3.01 -16.18 -11.18
CA PRO A 211 4.41 -15.83 -11.11
C PRO A 211 5.04 -16.45 -9.85
N VAL A 212 6.30 -16.86 -9.98
CA VAL A 212 7.06 -17.47 -8.89
C VAL A 212 8.28 -16.61 -8.59
N LEU A 213 8.40 -16.21 -7.32
CA LEU A 213 9.58 -15.61 -6.73
C LEU A 213 10.39 -16.68 -6.02
N TRP A 214 11.58 -16.97 -6.53
CA TRP A 214 12.45 -18.01 -6.00
C TRP A 214 13.53 -17.41 -5.09
N VAL A 215 13.64 -17.90 -3.87
CA VAL A 215 14.53 -17.38 -2.84
C VAL A 215 15.52 -18.47 -2.41
N GLY A 216 16.81 -18.18 -2.53
CA GLY A 216 17.88 -19.10 -2.14
C GLY A 216 18.31 -20.08 -3.23
N GLY A 217 19.26 -20.97 -2.91
CA GLY A 217 19.78 -21.97 -3.85
C GLY A 217 20.58 -21.42 -5.04
N LEU A 218 20.91 -20.13 -5.06
CA LEU A 218 21.56 -19.48 -6.21
C LEU A 218 23.04 -19.86 -6.41
N GLY A 219 23.65 -20.53 -5.42
CA GLY A 219 25.02 -21.04 -5.53
C GLY A 219 25.14 -22.28 -6.41
N ASP A 220 24.03 -22.99 -6.68
CA ASP A 220 24.00 -24.21 -7.50
C ASP A 220 23.60 -23.85 -8.96
N PRO A 221 24.51 -24.00 -9.95
CA PRO A 221 24.20 -23.70 -11.34
C PRO A 221 23.12 -24.59 -11.95
N TRP A 222 23.08 -25.87 -11.58
CA TRP A 222 22.08 -26.82 -12.09
C TRP A 222 20.70 -26.43 -11.58
N LEU A 223 20.58 -26.16 -10.28
CA LEU A 223 19.31 -25.78 -9.68
C LEU A 223 18.77 -24.46 -10.22
N ARG A 224 19.65 -23.47 -10.45
CA ARG A 224 19.25 -22.22 -11.11
C ARG A 224 18.73 -22.47 -12.53
N HIS A 225 19.41 -23.30 -13.30
CA HIS A 225 18.97 -23.65 -14.65
C HIS A 225 17.57 -24.30 -14.62
N GLU A 226 17.39 -25.30 -13.77
CA GLU A 226 16.11 -26.00 -13.62
C GLU A 226 14.98 -25.07 -13.15
N ALA A 227 15.26 -24.13 -12.25
CA ALA A 227 14.28 -23.14 -11.80
C ALA A 227 13.85 -22.19 -12.94
N ILE A 228 14.77 -21.75 -13.80
CA ILE A 228 14.44 -20.97 -15.00
C ILE A 228 13.55 -21.78 -15.94
N VAL A 229 13.94 -23.03 -16.22
CA VAL A 229 13.18 -23.94 -17.09
C VAL A 229 11.79 -24.25 -16.50
N ALA A 230 11.67 -24.28 -15.17
CA ALA A 230 10.40 -24.46 -14.47
C ALA A 230 9.45 -23.25 -14.58
N GLY A 231 9.91 -22.11 -15.12
CA GLY A 231 9.10 -20.91 -15.30
C GLY A 231 9.13 -19.96 -14.11
N VAL A 232 10.19 -19.98 -13.29
CA VAL A 232 10.42 -18.97 -12.26
C VAL A 232 10.59 -17.59 -12.92
N GLU A 233 9.87 -16.60 -12.39
CA GLU A 233 9.81 -15.26 -12.96
C GLU A 233 10.99 -14.40 -12.48
N PHE A 234 11.42 -14.57 -11.23
CA PHE A 234 12.56 -13.86 -10.67
C PHE A 234 13.21 -14.63 -9.51
N MET A 235 14.51 -14.44 -9.32
CA MET A 235 15.33 -15.10 -8.31
C MET A 235 15.99 -14.10 -7.36
N LEU A 236 15.95 -14.39 -6.06
CA LEU A 236 16.54 -13.58 -4.99
C LEU A 236 17.50 -14.42 -4.13
N PRO A 237 18.60 -13.83 -3.63
CA PRO A 237 19.37 -14.48 -2.59
C PRO A 237 18.53 -14.61 -1.31
N ALA A 238 18.69 -15.73 -0.60
CA ALA A 238 18.12 -15.86 0.73
C ALA A 238 18.82 -14.89 1.70
N PRO A 239 18.10 -14.28 2.66
CA PRO A 239 18.74 -13.43 3.65
C PRO A 239 19.67 -14.27 4.53
N ALA A 240 20.82 -13.71 4.92
CA ALA A 240 21.78 -14.40 5.78
C ALA A 240 21.27 -14.64 7.21
N GLY A 241 20.18 -13.96 7.60
CA GLY A 241 19.51 -14.08 8.90
C GLY A 241 18.14 -13.40 8.86
N ASP A 242 17.44 -13.39 9.99
CA ASP A 242 16.10 -12.81 10.13
C ASP A 242 16.10 -11.33 10.59
N ALA A 243 17.24 -10.86 11.10
CA ALA A 243 17.45 -9.51 11.60
C ALA A 243 18.61 -8.78 10.90
N GLY A 244 18.67 -7.46 11.09
CA GLY A 244 19.71 -6.60 10.51
C GLY A 244 19.38 -6.08 9.12
N GLU A 245 20.33 -5.38 8.53
CA GLU A 245 20.14 -4.64 7.29
C GLU A 245 19.93 -5.53 6.06
N THR A 246 20.61 -6.68 5.99
CA THR A 246 20.44 -7.66 4.92
C THR A 246 19.05 -8.26 4.91
N ALA A 247 18.49 -8.56 6.08
CA ALA A 247 17.11 -9.04 6.22
C ALA A 247 16.09 -7.95 5.88
N ARG A 248 16.39 -6.68 6.16
CA ARG A 248 15.57 -5.54 5.76
C ARG A 248 15.52 -5.40 4.24
N TRP A 249 16.68 -5.34 3.58
CA TRP A 249 16.75 -5.24 2.12
C TRP A 249 16.05 -6.40 1.42
N PHE A 250 16.24 -7.63 1.91
CA PHE A 250 15.52 -8.78 1.38
C PHE A 250 13.99 -8.59 1.43
N ARG A 251 13.45 -8.12 2.56
CA ARG A 251 11.99 -7.86 2.70
C ARG A 251 11.52 -6.73 1.80
N ASP A 252 12.31 -5.67 1.67
CA ASP A 252 11.99 -4.51 0.82
C ASP A 252 11.97 -4.93 -0.66
N ASP A 253 12.99 -5.65 -1.12
CA ASP A 253 13.09 -6.18 -2.49
C ASP A 253 11.97 -7.16 -2.80
N LEU A 254 11.69 -8.09 -1.87
CA LEU A 254 10.60 -9.05 -2.03
C LEU A 254 9.24 -8.35 -2.12
N THR A 255 9.03 -7.31 -1.32
CA THR A 255 7.79 -6.50 -1.37
C THR A 255 7.67 -5.75 -2.69
N LEU A 256 8.74 -5.11 -3.14
CA LEU A 256 8.78 -4.39 -4.41
C LEU A 256 8.46 -5.30 -5.60
N LEU A 257 9.01 -6.51 -5.60
CA LEU A 257 8.76 -7.50 -6.64
C LEU A 257 7.33 -8.04 -6.58
N ALA A 258 6.81 -8.31 -5.39
CA ALA A 258 5.42 -8.72 -5.19
C ALA A 258 4.45 -7.64 -5.71
N ASP A 259 4.66 -6.37 -5.32
CA ASP A 259 3.89 -5.23 -5.82
C ASP A 259 3.91 -5.19 -7.35
N ARG A 260 5.10 -5.30 -7.97
CA ARG A 260 5.25 -5.26 -9.44
C ARG A 260 4.48 -6.38 -10.13
N PHE A 261 4.53 -7.61 -9.62
CA PHE A 261 3.86 -8.75 -10.25
C PHE A 261 2.35 -8.73 -10.09
N LEU A 262 1.85 -8.26 -8.94
CA LEU A 262 0.43 -8.11 -8.69
C LEU A 262 -0.15 -6.92 -9.49
N SER A 263 0.60 -5.82 -9.59
CA SER A 263 0.20 -4.64 -10.39
C SER A 263 0.08 -4.96 -11.88
N ARG A 264 1.02 -5.73 -12.45
CA ARG A 264 0.94 -6.20 -13.86
C ARG A 264 -0.32 -7.02 -14.16
N ARG A 265 -0.91 -7.64 -13.14
CA ARG A 265 -2.14 -8.43 -13.25
C ARG A 265 -3.41 -7.61 -12.99
N GLY A 266 -3.28 -6.30 -12.77
CA GLY A 266 -4.40 -5.39 -12.50
C GLY A 266 -4.93 -5.49 -11.07
N GLU A 267 -4.14 -6.01 -10.13
CA GLU A 267 -4.58 -6.33 -8.76
C GLU A 267 -3.84 -5.55 -7.67
N SER A 268 -3.02 -4.57 -8.05
CA SER A 268 -2.69 -3.47 -7.13
C SER A 268 -3.98 -2.70 -6.84
N GLY A 269 -4.33 -2.55 -5.57
CA GLY A 269 -5.46 -1.74 -5.09
C GLY A 269 -5.31 -0.26 -5.44
N VAL A 270 -5.42 0.05 -6.73
CA VAL A 270 -5.51 1.36 -7.36
C VAL A 270 -6.41 1.19 -8.58
N GLY A 271 -7.71 1.18 -8.33
CA GLY A 271 -8.77 1.31 -9.32
C GLY A 271 -9.51 2.61 -9.09
#